data_AF-A0A3N6G565-F1
#
_entry.id   AF-A0A3N6G565-F1
#
_cell.length_a   1.000
_cell.length_b   1.000
_cell.length_c   1.000
_cell.angle_alpha   90.00
_cell.angle_beta   90.00
_cell.angle_gamma   90.00
#
_symmetry.space_group_name_H-M   'P 1'
#
loop_
_entity.id
_entity.type
_entity.pdbx_description
1 polymer ?
#
loop_
_entity_poly.entity_id
_entity_poly.type
_entity_poly.pdbx_seq_one_letter_code
_entity_poly.pdbx_strand_id
1 'polypeptide(L)' 'MMTALRGTDIVMVPLGEAVETLKTVPAERYAEAECVL' A
#
# COMPACT_ATOMS: atom_id res chain seq x y z
N MET A 1 -5.46 -5.09 -16.75
CA MET A 1 -6.13 -5.32 -15.46
C MET A 1 -5.11 -5.93 -14.50
N MET A 2 -5.21 -5.61 -13.21
CA MET A 2 -4.35 -6.11 -12.14
C MET A 2 -5.22 -6.60 -10.98
N THR A 3 -4.82 -7.67 -10.30
CA THR A 3 -5.46 -8.13 -9.07
C THR A 3 -4.97 -7.30 -7.90
N ALA A 4 -5.89 -6.82 -7.06
CA ALA A 4 -5.59 -6.04 -5.87
C ALA A 4 -6.28 -6.63 -4.63
N LEU A 5 -5.67 -6.46 -3.47
CA LEU A 5 -6.25 -6.78 -2.17
C LEU A 5 -6.67 -5.48 -1.48
N ARG A 6 -7.96 -5.33 -1.19
CA ARG A 6 -8.52 -4.20 -0.43
C ARG A 6 -9.09 -4.74 0.88
N GLY A 7 -8.36 -4.56 1.98
CA GLY A 7 -8.67 -5.25 3.23
C GLY A 7 -8.53 -6.76 3.06
N THR A 8 -9.65 -7.48 3.03
CA THR A 8 -9.71 -8.92 2.76
C THR A 8 -10.27 -9.27 1.39
N ASP A 9 -10.71 -8.28 0.61
CA ASP A 9 -11.39 -8.52 -0.66
C ASP A 9 -10.40 -8.52 -1.84
N ILE A 10 -10.57 -9.50 -2.72
CA ILE A 10 -9.79 -9.63 -3.96
C ILE A 10 -10.59 -9.01 -5.10
N VAL A 11 -10.05 -7.97 -5.73
CA VAL A 11 -10.70 -7.22 -6.80
C VAL A 11 -9.78 -7.04 -8.01
N MET A 12 -10.37 -6.80 -9.19
CA MET A 12 -9.61 -6.44 -10.39
C MET A 12 -9.67 -4.92 -10.59
N VAL A 13 -8.53 -4.28 -10.81
CA VAL A 13 -8.42 -2.84 -11.06
C VAL A 13 -7.73 -2.56 -12.40
N PRO A 14 -8.03 -1.44 -13.08
CA PRO A 14 -7.24 -0.97 -14.21
C PRO A 14 -5.80 -0.69 -13.80
N LEU A 15 -4.84 -0.96 -14.71
CA LEU A 15 -3.43 -0.72 -14.41
C LEU A 15 -3.13 0.77 -14.19
N GLY A 16 -3.81 1.66 -14.91
CA GLY A 16 -3.66 3.11 -14.75
C GLY A 16 -4.01 3.59 -13.35
N GLU A 17 -5.16 3.16 -12.80
CA GLU A 17 -5.57 3.47 -11.42
C GLU A 17 -4.56 2.91 -10.41
N ALA A 18 -4.08 1.69 -10.63
CA ALA A 18 -3.17 1.01 -9.71
C ALA A 18 -1.81 1.72 -9.53
N VAL A 19 -1.39 2.52 -10.49
CA VAL A 19 -0.07 3.18 -10.52
C VAL A 19 -0.16 4.70 -10.43
N GLU A 20 -1.36 5.27 -10.31
CA GLU A 20 -1.58 6.71 -10.30
C GLU A 20 -0.91 7.40 -9.11
N THR A 21 -0.87 6.72 -7.95
CA THR A 21 -0.32 7.27 -6.71
C THR A 21 0.74 6.36 -6.12
N LEU A 22 1.86 6.94 -5.69
CA LEU A 22 2.90 6.23 -4.98
C LEU A 22 2.43 5.93 -3.54
N LYS A 23 2.38 4.65 -3.17
CA LYS A 23 2.16 4.25 -1.78
C LYS A 23 3.34 4.66 -0.90
N THR A 24 3.05 5.19 0.28
CA THR A 24 4.07 5.55 1.30
C THR A 24 3.71 4.90 2.64
N VAL A 25 4.73 4.74 3.48
CA VAL A 25 4.53 4.30 4.87
C VAL A 25 4.43 5.55 5.75
N PRO A 26 3.44 5.65 6.65
CA PRO A 26 3.32 6.80 7.56
C PRO A 26 4.57 7.01 8.42
N ALA A 27 4.98 8.26 8.64
CA ALA A 27 6.20 8.61 9.35
C ALA A 27 6.27 8.06 10.78
N GLU A 28 5.14 8.05 11.47
CA GLU A 28 4.99 7.49 12.83
C GLU A 28 5.31 5.99 12.90
N ARG A 29 5.06 5.22 11.84
CA ARG A 29 5.44 3.80 11.76
C ARG A 29 6.94 3.62 11.60
N TYR A 30 7.61 4.54 10.92
CA TYR A 30 9.08 4.55 10.87
C TYR A 30 9.67 4.88 12.25
N ALA A 31 9.14 5.89 12.94
CA ALA A 31 9.59 6.25 14.29
C ALA A 31 9.41 5.10 15.31
N GLU A 32 8.30 4.36 15.24
CA GLU A 32 8.08 3.14 16.04
C GLU A 32 9.18 2.08 15.79
N ALA A 33 9.53 1.86 14.52
CA ALA A 33 10.50 0.84 14.12
C ALA A 33 11.95 1.19 14.50
N GLU A 34 12.29 2.48 14.65
CA GLU A 34 13.63 2.93 15.06
C GLU A 34 14.05 2.43 16.45
N CYS A 35 13.10 2.05 17.32
CA CYS A 35 13.37 1.53 18.66
C CYS A 35 13.74 0.03 18.71
N VAL A 36 13.80 -0.66 17.56
CA VAL A 36 14.00 -2.13 17.48
C VAL A 36 15.42 -2.53 17.03
N LEU A 37 16.37 -1.58 16.95
CA LEU A 37 17.79 -1.81 16.63
C LEU A 37 18.68 -1.68 17.87
#